data_AF-A0AAW8W695-F1
#
_entry.id   AF-A0AAW8W695-F1
#
_cell.length_a   1.000
_cell.length_b   1.000
_cell.length_c   1.000
_cell.angle_alpha   90.00
_cell.angle_beta   90.00
_cell.angle_gamma   90.00
#
_symmetry.space_group_name_H-M   'P 1'
#
loop_
_entity.id
_entity.type
_entity.pdbx_description
1 polymer ?
#
loop_
_entity_poly.entity_id
_entity_poly.type
_entity_poly.pdbx_seq_one_letter_code
_entity_poly.pdbx_strand_id
1 'polypeptide(L)'
;MEIKMTGYCPYCKKEDHKQIANGLLNNDNYGVLSCPKGHSYILYLRNNKYEWLIRNSLNAFNDRYYLEAFMALYQSLEQFRIAFIKASYVDNNQNRFQIIDKLFQKMADSTQILGAYKSAYLLETGELVDLPDSKHNLMTKNMSIVPFRNKIVHQGYYPNEQEVFYVKSSILGL
;
A
#
# COMPACT_ATOMS: atom_id res chain seq x y z
N MET A 1 4.36 -4.04 -12.38
CA MET A 1 3.37 -4.88 -11.68
C MET A 1 2.02 -4.30 -12.02
N GLU A 2 1.13 -5.13 -12.53
CA GLU A 2 -0.24 -4.73 -12.87
C GLU A 2 -1.18 -5.46 -11.92
N ILE A 3 -2.09 -4.73 -11.28
CA ILE A 3 -3.02 -5.32 -10.31
C ILE A 3 -4.36 -5.57 -11.00
N LYS A 4 -4.91 -6.77 -10.85
CA LYS A 4 -6.25 -7.09 -11.36
C LYS A 4 -7.29 -6.17 -10.74
N MET A 5 -8.12 -5.60 -11.60
CA MET A 5 -9.18 -4.69 -11.20
C MET A 5 -10.50 -5.08 -11.85
N THR A 6 -11.56 -4.86 -11.09
CA THR A 6 -12.95 -5.09 -11.51
C THR A 6 -13.75 -3.83 -11.19
N GLY A 7 -14.64 -3.42 -12.08
CA GLY A 7 -15.51 -2.27 -11.87
C GLY A 7 -16.81 -2.38 -12.65
N TYR A 8 -17.81 -1.58 -12.28
CA TYR A 8 -19.04 -1.50 -13.07
C TYR A 8 -18.78 -0.77 -14.38
N CYS A 9 -19.26 -1.33 -15.49
CA CYS A 9 -19.22 -0.67 -16.78
C CYS A 9 -20.17 0.54 -16.79
N PRO A 10 -19.65 1.78 -16.96
CA PRO A 10 -20.48 2.98 -16.94
C PRO A 10 -21.40 3.06 -18.17
N TYR A 11 -21.01 2.47 -19.29
CA TYR A 11 -21.81 2.44 -20.53
C TYR A 11 -23.00 1.48 -20.40
N CYS A 12 -22.76 0.25 -19.95
CA CYS A 12 -23.86 -0.70 -19.70
C CYS A 12 -24.84 -0.16 -18.65
N LYS A 13 -24.35 0.56 -17.64
CA LYS A 13 -25.24 1.19 -16.64
C LYS A 13 -26.20 2.21 -17.27
N LYS A 14 -25.79 2.93 -18.33
CA LYS A 14 -26.69 3.85 -19.07
C LYS A 14 -27.76 3.10 -19.87
N GLU A 15 -27.50 1.84 -20.22
CA GLU A 15 -28.41 0.94 -20.94
C GLU A 15 -29.29 0.11 -20.00
N ASP A 16 -29.38 0.49 -18.71
CA ASP A 16 -30.07 -0.27 -17.65
C ASP A 16 -29.57 -1.72 -17.51
N HIS A 17 -28.29 -1.94 -17.78
CA HIS A 17 -27.61 -3.22 -17.63
C HIS A 17 -26.46 -3.13 -16.63
N LYS A 18 -26.29 -4.17 -15.80
CA LYS A 18 -25.14 -4.29 -14.91
C LYS A 18 -24.15 -5.27 -15.49
N GLN A 19 -23.01 -4.75 -15.91
CA GLN A 19 -21.88 -5.57 -16.37
C GLN A 19 -20.63 -5.21 -15.59
N ILE A 20 -19.86 -6.24 -15.24
CA ILE A 20 -18.54 -6.09 -14.63
C ILE A 20 -17.54 -5.98 -15.77
N ALA A 21 -16.79 -4.89 -15.78
CA ALA A 21 -15.60 -4.75 -16.60
C ALA A 21 -14.38 -5.23 -15.80
N ASN A 22 -13.45 -5.85 -16.50
CA ASN A 22 -12.19 -6.33 -15.95
C ASN A 22 -11.03 -5.60 -16.62
N GLY A 23 -9.96 -5.37 -15.87
CA GLY A 23 -8.79 -4.69 -16.39
C GLY A 23 -7.59 -4.81 -15.46
N LEU A 24 -6.55 -4.06 -15.83
CA LEU A 24 -5.28 -4.01 -15.12
C LEU A 24 -5.01 -2.58 -14.68
N LEU A 25 -4.73 -2.41 -13.39
CA LEU A 25 -4.27 -1.17 -12.80
C LEU A 25 -2.76 -1.07 -13.01
N ASN A 26 -2.30 0.03 -13.61
CA ASN A 26 -0.89 0.29 -13.81
C ASN A 26 -0.26 1.10 -12.67
N ASN A 27 1.01 1.46 -12.83
CA ASN A 27 1.75 2.24 -11.85
C ASN A 27 1.37 3.72 -11.78
N ASP A 28 0.63 4.23 -12.77
CA ASP A 28 0.19 5.62 -12.89
C ASP A 28 -1.24 5.83 -12.34
N ASN A 29 -1.72 4.89 -11.51
CA ASN A 29 -3.04 4.90 -10.87
C ASN A 29 -4.22 4.99 -11.84
N TYR A 30 -4.07 4.46 -13.05
CA TYR A 30 -5.20 4.24 -13.95
C TYR A 30 -5.21 2.82 -14.47
N GLY A 31 -6.36 2.38 -14.96
CA GLY A 31 -6.39 1.16 -15.75
C GLY A 31 -7.41 1.17 -16.84
N VAL A 32 -7.18 0.28 -17.79
CA VAL A 32 -8.02 0.08 -18.96
C VAL A 32 -8.90 -1.13 -18.66
N LEU A 33 -10.20 -0.91 -18.60
CA LEU A 33 -11.18 -1.97 -18.33
C LEU A 33 -12.04 -2.22 -19.56
N SER A 34 -12.34 -3.50 -19.79
CA SER A 34 -13.24 -3.95 -20.85
C SER A 34 -14.34 -4.83 -20.27
N CYS A 35 -15.57 -4.68 -20.76
CA CYS A 35 -16.71 -5.50 -20.35
C CYS A 35 -17.13 -6.49 -21.46
N PRO A 36 -17.89 -7.56 -21.14
CA PRO A 36 -18.33 -8.57 -22.12
C PRO A 36 -19.19 -8.03 -23.27
N LYS A 37 -19.77 -6.82 -23.12
CA LYS A 37 -20.56 -6.14 -24.15
C LYS A 37 -19.69 -5.36 -25.16
N GLY A 38 -18.36 -5.36 -25.01
CA GLY A 38 -17.42 -4.72 -25.94
C GLY A 38 -17.04 -3.27 -25.59
N HIS A 39 -17.59 -2.69 -24.53
CA HIS A 39 -17.16 -1.36 -24.07
C HIS A 39 -15.78 -1.40 -23.42
N SER A 40 -14.96 -0.39 -23.72
CA SER A 40 -13.66 -0.13 -23.09
C SER A 40 -13.62 1.30 -22.52
N TYR A 41 -13.00 1.47 -21.36
CA TYR A 41 -12.82 2.77 -20.73
C TYR A 41 -11.57 2.80 -19.83
N ILE A 42 -11.08 4.02 -19.62
CA ILE A 42 -10.00 4.30 -18.68
C ILE A 42 -10.64 4.72 -17.35
N LEU A 43 -10.24 4.07 -16.27
CA LEU A 43 -10.59 4.45 -14.91
C LEU A 43 -9.37 5.06 -14.22
N TYR A 44 -9.48 6.33 -13.82
CA TYR A 44 -8.51 6.98 -12.94
C TYR A 44 -8.93 6.78 -11.49
N LEU A 45 -8.00 6.31 -10.66
CA LEU A 45 -8.28 6.03 -9.26
C LEU A 45 -7.91 7.24 -8.41
N ARG A 46 -8.82 7.58 -7.48
CA ARG A 46 -8.56 8.60 -6.43
C ARG A 46 -7.92 7.99 -5.19
N ASN A 47 -8.08 6.68 -5.01
CA ASN A 47 -7.52 5.93 -3.89
C ASN A 47 -5.99 5.92 -3.96
N ASN A 48 -5.36 5.86 -2.79
CA ASN A 48 -3.91 5.76 -2.72
C ASN A 48 -3.44 4.35 -3.13
N LYS A 49 -2.20 4.27 -3.63
CA LYS A 49 -1.59 3.01 -4.09
C LYS A 49 -1.57 1.93 -3.01
N TYR A 50 -1.41 2.30 -1.74
CA TYR A 50 -1.37 1.35 -0.62
C TYR A 50 -2.67 0.54 -0.48
N GLU A 51 -3.84 1.12 -0.81
CA GLU A 51 -5.13 0.43 -0.69
C GLU A 51 -5.24 -0.75 -1.65
N TRP A 52 -4.74 -0.57 -2.87
CA TRP A 52 -4.71 -1.63 -3.88
C TRP A 52 -3.70 -2.71 -3.57
N LEU A 53 -2.57 -2.34 -2.97
CA LEU A 53 -1.57 -3.30 -2.49
C LEU A 53 -2.11 -4.14 -1.32
N ILE A 54 -2.87 -3.54 -0.40
CA ILE A 54 -3.59 -4.29 0.65
C ILE A 54 -4.58 -5.27 -0.01
N ARG A 55 -5.37 -4.81 -0.98
CA ARG A 55 -6.32 -5.69 -1.69
C ARG A 55 -5.61 -6.86 -2.38
N ASN A 56 -4.49 -6.60 -3.07
CA ASN A 56 -3.70 -7.65 -3.71
C ASN A 56 -3.15 -8.63 -2.67
N SER A 57 -2.65 -8.13 -1.55
CA SER A 57 -2.15 -8.96 -0.45
C SER A 57 -3.22 -9.91 0.08
N LEU A 58 -4.43 -9.41 0.34
CA LEU A 58 -5.53 -10.22 0.86
C LEU A 58 -5.98 -11.30 -0.14
N ASN A 59 -6.05 -10.96 -1.43
CA ASN A 59 -6.36 -11.93 -2.47
C ASN A 59 -5.29 -13.03 -2.56
N ALA A 60 -4.01 -12.64 -2.62
CA ALA A 60 -2.89 -13.57 -2.65
C ALA A 60 -2.86 -14.46 -1.40
N PHE A 61 -3.19 -13.92 -0.22
CA PHE A 61 -3.28 -14.69 1.01
C PHE A 61 -4.38 -15.77 0.92
N ASN A 62 -5.58 -15.39 0.46
CA ASN A 62 -6.70 -16.33 0.29
C ASN A 62 -6.39 -17.43 -0.74
N ASP A 63 -5.65 -17.09 -1.78
CA ASP A 63 -5.20 -18.01 -2.84
C ASP A 63 -3.93 -18.81 -2.44
N ARG A 64 -3.45 -18.65 -1.19
CA ARG A 64 -2.27 -19.34 -0.62
C ARG A 64 -0.92 -18.95 -1.26
N TYR A 65 -0.86 -17.81 -1.95
CA TYR A 65 0.37 -17.19 -2.44
C TYR A 65 1.02 -16.33 -1.34
N TYR A 66 1.51 -16.97 -0.28
CA TYR A 66 2.00 -16.28 0.93
C TYR A 66 3.18 -15.33 0.69
N LEU A 67 4.10 -15.68 -0.21
CA LEU A 67 5.21 -14.80 -0.58
C LEU A 67 4.69 -13.50 -1.21
N GLU A 68 3.77 -13.60 -2.18
CA GLU A 68 3.17 -12.45 -2.83
C GLU A 68 2.33 -11.63 -1.84
N ALA A 69 1.55 -12.33 -0.99
CA ALA A 69 0.74 -11.71 0.04
C ALA A 69 1.59 -10.85 0.97
N PHE A 70 2.72 -11.38 1.46
CA PHE A 70 3.66 -10.64 2.30
C PHE A 70 4.29 -9.46 1.57
N MET A 71 4.79 -9.67 0.34
CA MET A 71 5.46 -8.63 -0.43
C MET A 71 4.53 -7.45 -0.74
N ALA A 72 3.29 -7.74 -1.16
CA ALA A 72 2.27 -6.73 -1.40
C ALA A 72 1.89 -5.99 -0.11
N LEU A 73 1.76 -6.71 1.02
CA LEU A 73 1.44 -6.10 2.30
C LEU A 73 2.55 -5.16 2.80
N TYR A 74 3.80 -5.60 2.75
CA TYR A 74 4.94 -4.79 3.15
C TYR A 74 5.04 -3.54 2.28
N GLN A 75 4.89 -3.70 0.96
CA GLN A 75 4.89 -2.57 0.03
C GLN A 75 3.75 -1.59 0.34
N SER A 76 2.57 -2.09 0.74
CA SER A 76 1.44 -1.25 1.12
C SER A 76 1.76 -0.37 2.33
N LEU A 77 2.45 -0.92 3.35
CA LEU A 77 2.87 -0.18 4.53
C LEU A 77 3.85 0.94 4.16
N GLU A 78 4.80 0.69 3.27
CA GLU A 78 5.72 1.72 2.79
C GLU A 78 5.00 2.83 2.02
N GLN A 79 4.07 2.47 1.13
CA GLN A 79 3.29 3.43 0.37
C GLN A 79 2.35 4.25 1.28
N PHE A 80 1.81 3.65 2.33
CA PHE A 80 1.06 4.37 3.36
C PHE A 80 1.93 5.39 4.09
N ARG A 81 3.14 4.99 4.53
CA ARG A 81 4.09 5.90 5.20
C ARG A 81 4.46 7.08 4.30
N ILE A 82 4.73 6.83 3.02
CA ILE A 82 4.99 7.89 2.03
C ILE A 82 3.79 8.82 1.90
N ALA A 83 2.58 8.28 1.78
CA ALA A 83 1.36 9.08 1.69
C ALA A 83 1.16 9.97 2.94
N PHE A 84 1.41 9.43 4.14
CA PHE A 84 1.34 10.17 5.39
C PHE A 84 2.36 11.31 5.44
N ILE A 85 3.63 11.05 5.10
CA ILE A 85 4.67 12.09 5.10
C ILE A 85 4.31 13.20 4.10
N LYS A 86 3.81 12.85 2.90
CA LYS A 86 3.35 13.83 1.91
C LYS A 86 2.19 14.67 2.46
N ALA A 87 1.23 14.04 3.14
CA ALA A 87 0.11 14.75 3.76
C ALA A 87 0.60 15.73 4.84
N SER A 88 1.55 15.33 5.67
CA SER A 88 2.19 16.20 6.69
C SER A 88 2.83 17.46 6.08
N TYR A 89 3.52 17.34 4.94
CA TYR A 89 4.04 18.52 4.24
C TYR A 89 2.92 19.48 3.80
N VAL A 90 1.80 18.96 3.30
CA VAL A 90 0.66 19.79 2.87
C VAL A 90 0.03 20.49 4.06
N ASP A 91 -0.17 19.78 5.17
CA ASP A 91 -0.76 20.35 6.40
C ASP A 91 0.08 21.51 6.94
N ASN A 92 1.40 21.37 6.86
CA ASN A 92 2.37 22.40 7.23
C ASN A 92 2.59 23.49 6.14
N ASN A 93 1.62 23.66 5.23
CA ASN A 93 1.61 24.65 4.15
C ASN A 93 2.80 24.56 3.17
N GLN A 94 3.47 23.42 3.07
CA GLN A 94 4.57 23.18 2.13
C GLN A 94 4.05 22.69 0.78
N ASN A 95 3.43 23.59 0.01
CA ASN A 95 2.82 23.28 -1.29
C ASN A 95 3.82 23.08 -2.44
N ARG A 96 5.05 22.63 -2.14
CA ARG A 96 6.13 22.41 -3.12
C ARG A 96 6.13 20.98 -3.66
N PHE A 97 4.99 20.52 -4.16
CA PHE A 97 4.76 19.13 -4.57
C PHE A 97 5.85 18.55 -5.48
N GLN A 98 6.32 19.31 -6.48
CA GLN A 98 7.38 18.85 -7.39
C GLN A 98 8.72 18.57 -6.69
N ILE A 99 9.07 19.36 -5.66
CA ILE A 99 10.31 19.16 -4.90
C ILE A 99 10.14 17.99 -3.94
N ILE A 100 8.96 17.87 -3.32
CA ILE A 100 8.60 16.75 -2.44
C ILE A 100 8.63 15.44 -3.23
N ASP A 101 8.07 15.39 -4.43
CA ASP A 101 8.10 14.20 -5.28
C ASP A 101 9.53 13.82 -5.68
N LYS A 102 10.39 14.80 -6.01
CA LYS A 102 11.81 14.54 -6.27
C LYS A 102 12.54 13.98 -5.04
N LEU A 103 12.19 14.41 -3.83
CA LEU A 103 12.73 13.84 -2.60
C LEU A 103 12.35 12.37 -2.47
N PHE A 104 11.07 12.03 -2.66
CA PHE A 104 10.59 10.64 -2.54
C PHE A 104 11.11 9.73 -3.65
N GLN A 105 11.37 10.26 -4.86
CA GLN A 105 12.06 9.49 -5.91
C GLN A 105 13.47 9.06 -5.51
N LYS A 106 14.14 9.81 -4.62
CA LYS A 106 15.48 9.48 -4.10
C LYS A 106 15.45 8.63 -2.83
N MET A 107 14.31 8.57 -2.15
CA MET A 107 14.14 7.78 -0.94
C MET A 107 13.93 6.31 -1.31
N ALA A 108 15.04 5.57 -1.44
CA ALA A 108 15.04 4.21 -1.99
C ALA A 108 15.01 3.10 -0.92
N ASP A 109 15.27 3.43 0.36
CA ASP A 109 15.32 2.46 1.44
C ASP A 109 14.16 2.65 2.44
N SER A 110 13.52 1.53 2.78
CA SER A 110 12.61 1.35 3.91
C SER A 110 13.05 2.03 5.21
N THR A 111 14.36 2.08 5.51
CA THR A 111 14.90 2.72 6.71
C THR A 111 14.75 4.24 6.66
N GLN A 112 15.01 4.84 5.49
CA GLN A 112 14.80 6.27 5.25
C GLN A 112 13.32 6.63 5.32
N ILE A 113 12.46 5.80 4.70
CA ILE A 113 11.00 5.96 4.77
C ILE A 113 10.52 5.89 6.22
N LEU A 114 11.00 4.92 6.99
CA LEU A 114 10.63 4.77 8.40
C LEU A 114 11.09 5.96 9.24
N GLY A 115 12.33 6.43 9.06
CA GLY A 115 12.85 7.60 9.76
C GLY A 115 12.04 8.86 9.45
N ALA A 116 11.77 9.13 8.17
CA ALA A 116 10.95 10.26 7.75
C ALA A 116 9.52 10.17 8.29
N TYR A 117 8.93 8.97 8.31
CA TYR A 117 7.61 8.74 8.87
C TYR A 117 7.56 9.03 10.37
N LYS A 118 8.56 8.60 11.15
CA LYS A 118 8.65 8.91 12.59
C LYS A 118 8.74 10.41 12.84
N SER A 119 9.56 11.12 12.06
CA SER A 119 9.68 12.57 12.16
C SER A 119 8.38 13.29 11.81
N ALA A 120 7.71 12.88 10.74
CA ALA A 120 6.40 13.42 10.37
C ALA A 120 5.36 13.11 11.45
N TYR A 121 5.34 11.90 12.00
CA TYR A 121 4.41 11.53 13.06
C TYR A 121 4.60 12.41 14.31
N LEU A 122 5.85 12.64 14.73
CA LEU A 122 6.16 13.56 15.83
C LEU A 122 5.69 14.99 15.52
N LEU A 123 5.88 15.46 14.28
CA LEU A 123 5.45 16.80 13.87
C LEU A 123 3.91 16.96 13.94
N GLU A 124 3.17 15.96 13.45
CA GLU A 124 1.70 16.01 13.38
C GLU A 124 1.02 15.77 14.74
N THR A 125 1.62 14.92 15.59
CA THR A 125 0.96 14.47 16.84
C THR A 125 1.59 15.02 18.11
N GLY A 126 2.84 15.50 18.04
CA GLY A 126 3.64 15.82 19.21
C GLY A 126 4.14 14.61 20.00
N GLU A 127 3.90 13.38 19.51
CA GLU A 127 4.23 12.15 20.22
C GLU A 127 5.43 11.40 19.62
N LEU A 128 6.29 10.88 20.50
CA LEU A 128 7.34 9.94 20.12
C LEU A 128 6.79 8.52 20.05
N VAL A 129 7.33 7.74 19.11
CA VAL A 129 6.92 6.38 18.80
C VAL A 129 8.09 5.40 18.98
N ASP A 130 7.77 4.15 19.25
CA ASP A 130 8.74 3.05 19.45
C ASP A 130 9.72 3.26 20.63
N LEU A 131 9.34 4.06 21.62
CA LEU A 131 10.05 4.21 22.89
C LEU A 131 9.36 3.41 24.01
N PRO A 132 10.07 3.06 25.09
CA PRO A 132 9.50 2.31 26.21
C PRO A 132 8.18 2.90 26.73
N ASP A 133 8.09 4.23 26.79
CA ASP A 133 6.92 4.97 27.29
C ASP A 133 6.04 5.56 26.19
N SER A 134 6.27 5.20 24.92
CA SER A 134 5.44 5.68 23.81
C SER A 134 4.04 5.08 23.87
N LYS A 135 3.02 5.91 23.65
CA LYS A 135 1.62 5.45 23.52
C LYS A 135 1.44 4.57 22.28
N HIS A 136 2.23 4.82 21.25
CA HIS A 136 2.15 4.15 19.96
C HIS A 136 3.47 3.48 19.60
N ASN A 137 3.39 2.19 19.28
CA ASN A 137 4.49 1.41 18.75
C ASN A 137 4.17 1.03 17.31
N LEU A 138 4.90 1.62 16.37
CA LEU A 138 4.82 1.40 14.94
C LEU A 138 5.53 0.10 14.52
N MET A 139 6.35 -0.46 15.41
CA MET A 139 6.96 -1.78 15.28
C MET A 139 6.14 -2.79 16.07
N THR A 140 5.54 -3.74 15.38
CA THR A 140 4.65 -4.71 16.03
C THR A 140 5.41 -5.58 17.02
N LYS A 141 4.94 -5.58 18.27
CA LYS A 141 5.66 -6.08 19.46
C LYS A 141 6.18 -7.52 19.37
N ASN A 142 5.64 -8.39 18.50
CA ASN A 142 6.03 -9.81 18.47
C ASN A 142 6.71 -10.28 17.17
N MET A 143 6.88 -9.40 16.17
CA MET A 143 7.79 -9.66 15.05
C MET A 143 8.28 -8.33 14.47
N SER A 144 9.60 -8.13 14.48
CA SER A 144 10.17 -7.03 13.75
C SER A 144 10.00 -7.34 12.25
N ILE A 145 9.08 -6.61 11.61
CA ILE A 145 8.73 -6.76 10.19
C ILE A 145 9.98 -6.59 9.30
N VAL A 146 10.96 -5.80 9.76
CA VAL A 146 12.20 -5.51 9.02
C VAL A 146 13.11 -6.74 8.87
N PRO A 147 13.58 -7.42 9.95
CA PRO A 147 14.29 -8.70 9.83
C PRO A 147 13.53 -9.75 9.02
N PHE A 148 12.21 -9.83 9.18
CA PHE A 148 11.42 -10.81 8.44
C PHE A 148 11.39 -10.51 6.93
N ARG A 149 11.19 -9.25 6.55
CA ARG A 149 11.33 -8.80 5.16
C ARG A 149 12.71 -9.11 4.61
N ASN A 150 13.77 -8.83 5.38
CA ASN A 150 15.14 -9.08 4.95
C ASN A 150 15.39 -10.57 4.71
N LYS A 151 14.84 -11.44 5.57
CA LYS A 151 14.89 -12.90 5.41
C LYS A 151 14.23 -13.33 4.09
N ILE A 152 13.04 -12.81 3.81
CA ILE A 152 12.29 -13.14 2.58
C ILE A 152 13.01 -12.63 1.33
N VAL A 153 13.37 -11.34 1.30
CA VAL A 153 13.91 -10.68 0.10
C VAL A 153 15.35 -11.08 -0.19
N HIS A 154 16.19 -11.23 0.83
CA HIS A 154 17.64 -11.43 0.64
C HIS A 154 18.11 -12.86 0.88
N GLN A 155 17.34 -13.68 1.61
CA GLN A 155 17.72 -15.06 1.92
C GLN A 155 16.84 -16.09 1.20
N GLY A 156 15.90 -15.64 0.35
CA GLY A 156 15.02 -16.53 -0.42
C GLY A 156 14.04 -17.32 0.45
N TYR A 157 13.70 -16.81 1.63
CA TYR A 157 12.79 -17.49 2.55
C TYR A 157 11.34 -17.43 2.05
N TYR A 158 10.68 -18.58 2.02
CA TYR A 158 9.25 -18.69 1.72
C TYR A 158 8.46 -18.66 3.03
N PRO A 159 7.64 -17.63 3.26
CA PRO A 159 6.85 -17.54 4.48
C PRO A 159 5.66 -18.51 4.46
N ASN A 160 5.28 -18.99 5.62
CA ASN A 160 4.07 -19.80 5.79
C ASN A 160 2.84 -18.93 6.16
N GLU A 161 1.66 -19.56 6.16
CA GLU A 161 0.39 -18.88 6.45
C GLU A 161 0.38 -18.13 7.78
N GLN A 162 0.87 -18.75 8.86
CA GLN A 162 0.84 -18.17 10.20
C GLN A 162 1.75 -16.95 10.30
N GLU A 163 2.93 -17.00 9.69
CA GLU A 163 3.84 -15.85 9.65
C GLU A 163 3.24 -14.67 8.90
N VAL A 164 2.63 -14.91 7.73
CA VAL A 164 1.95 -13.85 6.97
C VAL A 164 0.72 -13.34 7.70
N PHE A 165 -0.05 -14.23 8.34
CA PHE A 165 -1.21 -13.85 9.15
C PHE A 165 -0.81 -12.94 10.31
N TYR A 166 0.31 -13.23 10.99
CA TYR A 166 0.82 -12.40 12.08
C TYR A 166 1.16 -10.98 11.59
N VAL A 167 1.85 -10.87 10.45
CA VAL A 167 2.20 -9.58 9.84
C VAL A 167 0.95 -8.83 9.36
N LYS A 168 -0.02 -9.52 8.77
CA LYS A 168 -1.32 -8.96 8.36
C LYS A 168 -2.06 -8.34 9.54
N SER A 169 -2.20 -9.08 10.63
CA SER A 169 -2.87 -8.64 11.87
C SER A 169 -2.18 -7.41 12.46
N SER A 170 -0.85 -7.46 12.47
CA SER A 170 0.04 -6.39 12.90
C SER A 170 -0.08 -5.08 12.10
N ILE A 171 -0.19 -5.16 10.77
CA ILE A 171 -0.26 -3.99 9.87
C ILE A 171 -1.68 -3.42 9.79
N LEU A 172 -2.70 -4.29 9.77
CA LEU A 172 -4.09 -3.88 9.57
C LEU A 172 -4.84 -3.62 10.89
N GLY A 173 -4.26 -3.96 12.04
CA GLY A 173 -4.92 -3.84 13.35
C GLY A 173 -6.07 -4.82 13.53
N LEU A 174 -5.98 -6.01 12.94
CA LEU A 174 -6.97 -7.10 12.97
C LEU A 174 -6.56 -8.22 13.92
#